data_AF-A0A2E5NL93-F1
#
_entry.id   AF-A0A2E5NL93-F1
#
_cell.length_a   1.000
_cell.length_b   1.000
_cell.length_c   1.000
_cell.angle_alpha   90.00
_cell.angle_beta   90.00
_cell.angle_gamma   90.00
#
_symmetry.space_group_name_H-M   'P 1'
#
loop_
_entity.id
_entity.type
_entity.pdbx_description
1 polymer ?
#
loop_
_entity_poly.entity_id
_entity_poly.type
_entity_poly.pdbx_seq_one_letter_code
_entity_poly.pdbx_strand_id
1 'polypeptide(L)'
;MPKFTYLLSIAMFLLSGASVAQGWIEYPAYEDGFFLNFPGEPTIEETTWESEYGAMLPARIFSSESDRGQYSMTVVDYRDAERIHAERLADIECPEGAETCLGSLTTGVGYWRVDTQGSMVYGAWQYLQRDAEVTHFMWNFTNLVEGLQIQLTNPDQSRTFASLYLHFNRLYIIEATAPEGVRGPGFFQQSLGFLDEEGRNLRYEYYYHNSTIEWTDPPPRVR
;
A
#
# COMPACT_ATOMS: atom_id res chain seq x y z
N MET A 1 -61.83 40.69 -32.27
CA MET A 1 -61.67 39.64 -31.23
C MET A 1 -60.53 38.72 -31.66
N PRO A 2 -59.48 38.57 -30.83
CA PRO A 2 -58.17 38.06 -31.26
C PRO A 2 -58.10 36.53 -31.18
N LYS A 3 -57.29 35.90 -32.03
CA LYS A 3 -56.80 34.54 -31.78
C LYS A 3 -55.28 34.63 -31.63
N PHE A 4 -54.84 34.41 -30.39
CA PHE A 4 -53.47 34.50 -29.92
C PHE A 4 -52.56 33.51 -30.66
N THR A 5 -51.48 34.04 -31.22
CA THR A 5 -50.31 33.28 -31.67
C THR A 5 -49.51 32.88 -30.42
N TYR A 6 -49.42 31.60 -30.10
CA TYR A 6 -48.56 31.12 -29.02
C TYR A 6 -47.18 30.76 -29.60
N LEU A 7 -46.19 31.59 -29.28
CA LEU A 7 -44.76 31.33 -29.47
C LEU A 7 -44.20 30.70 -28.19
N LEU A 8 -43.41 29.64 -28.39
CA LEU A 8 -42.29 29.13 -27.60
C LEU A 8 -42.39 29.02 -26.08
N SER A 9 -42.04 27.84 -25.56
CA SER A 9 -40.78 27.67 -24.80
C SER A 9 -40.56 26.18 -24.52
N ILE A 10 -39.66 25.54 -25.27
CA ILE A 10 -39.14 24.22 -24.92
C ILE A 10 -38.13 24.44 -23.81
N ALA A 11 -38.50 24.12 -22.58
CA ALA A 11 -37.58 24.09 -21.45
C ALA A 11 -36.65 22.88 -21.62
N MET A 12 -35.46 23.14 -22.15
CA MET A 12 -34.37 22.16 -22.22
C MET A 12 -33.80 22.00 -20.80
N PHE A 13 -34.27 21.01 -20.06
CA PHE A 13 -33.67 20.60 -18.80
C PHE A 13 -32.28 20.04 -19.08
N LEU A 14 -31.26 20.84 -18.80
CA LEU A 14 -29.88 20.36 -18.67
C LEU A 14 -29.83 19.47 -17.43
N LEU A 15 -29.93 18.16 -17.64
CA LEU A 15 -29.43 17.18 -16.67
C LEU A 15 -27.91 17.35 -16.65
N SER A 16 -27.43 18.14 -15.69
CA SER A 16 -26.03 18.15 -15.29
C SER A 16 -25.71 16.77 -14.75
N GLY A 17 -25.39 15.82 -15.63
CA GLY A 17 -24.73 14.58 -15.22
C GLY A 17 -23.50 14.98 -14.42
N ALA A 18 -23.29 14.32 -13.28
CA ALA A 18 -22.05 14.48 -12.54
C ALA A 18 -20.90 14.21 -13.52
N SER A 19 -20.20 15.28 -13.91
CA SER A 19 -18.92 15.15 -14.57
C SER A 19 -18.00 14.55 -13.52
N VAL A 20 -17.79 13.23 -13.56
CA VAL A 20 -16.59 12.65 -12.98
C VAL A 20 -15.42 13.36 -13.66
N ALA A 21 -14.83 14.31 -12.95
CA ALA A 21 -13.66 15.02 -13.45
C ALA A 21 -12.59 13.97 -13.74
N GLN A 22 -12.03 13.98 -14.95
CA GLN A 22 -10.88 13.16 -15.31
C GLN A 22 -9.63 13.72 -14.61
N GLY A 23 -9.52 13.46 -13.32
CA GLY A 23 -8.45 13.96 -12.47
C GLY A 23 -8.09 12.94 -11.41
N TRP A 24 -6.80 12.89 -11.09
CA TRP A 24 -6.34 12.14 -9.94
C TRP A 24 -6.92 12.76 -8.68
N ILE A 25 -7.51 11.96 -7.82
CA ILE A 25 -7.97 12.37 -6.50
C ILE A 25 -6.91 12.03 -5.47
N GLU A 26 -6.68 12.92 -4.52
CA GLU A 26 -5.90 12.61 -3.32
C GLU A 26 -6.82 11.87 -2.36
N TYR A 27 -6.50 10.61 -2.05
CA TYR A 27 -7.29 9.77 -1.16
C TYR A 27 -6.57 9.63 0.19
N PRO A 28 -7.11 10.23 1.28
CA PRO A 28 -6.55 10.08 2.62
C PRO A 28 -7.12 8.83 3.32
N ALA A 29 -6.32 7.79 3.48
CA ALA A 29 -6.65 6.60 4.25
C ALA A 29 -6.20 6.78 5.70
N TYR A 30 -6.94 7.59 6.47
CA TYR A 30 -6.58 7.97 7.83
C TYR A 30 -6.34 6.78 8.77
N GLU A 31 -7.17 5.75 8.67
CA GLU A 31 -7.05 4.54 9.50
C GLU A 31 -5.79 3.72 9.16
N ASP A 32 -5.34 3.79 7.92
CA ASP A 32 -4.15 3.08 7.42
C ASP A 32 -2.88 3.91 7.54
N GLY A 33 -2.97 5.21 7.78
CA GLY A 33 -1.81 6.08 7.97
C GLY A 33 -1.13 6.49 6.66
N PHE A 34 -1.86 6.58 5.55
CA PHE A 34 -1.32 7.07 4.28
C PHE A 34 -2.29 7.98 3.54
N PHE A 35 -1.77 8.77 2.60
CA PHE A 35 -2.54 9.28 1.48
C PHE A 35 -1.85 8.92 0.16
N LEU A 36 -2.65 8.76 -0.89
CA LEU A 36 -2.16 8.39 -2.21
C LEU A 36 -3.07 8.98 -3.27
N ASN A 37 -2.51 9.36 -4.42
CA ASN A 37 -3.34 9.80 -5.53
C ASN A 37 -3.87 8.60 -6.31
N PHE A 38 -5.18 8.47 -6.46
CA PHE A 38 -5.82 7.46 -7.33
C PHE A 38 -6.49 8.12 -8.54
N PRO A 39 -6.60 7.43 -9.69
CA PRO A 39 -7.36 7.92 -10.86
C PRO A 39 -8.87 8.07 -10.63
N GLY A 40 -9.38 7.58 -9.50
CA GLY A 40 -10.77 7.70 -9.05
C GLY A 40 -10.89 7.18 -7.62
N GLU A 41 -12.09 7.21 -7.05
CA GLU A 41 -12.35 6.64 -5.71
C GLU A 41 -11.97 5.15 -5.70
N PRO A 42 -11.05 4.71 -4.82
CA PRO A 42 -10.61 3.34 -4.79
C PRO A 42 -11.72 2.43 -4.22
N THR A 43 -11.81 1.22 -4.75
CA THR A 43 -12.52 0.13 -4.09
C THR A 43 -11.66 -0.38 -2.94
N ILE A 44 -12.27 -0.64 -1.80
CA ILE A 44 -11.58 -1.11 -0.60
C ILE A 44 -12.01 -2.55 -0.32
N GLU A 45 -11.04 -3.44 -0.21
CA GLU A 45 -11.23 -4.84 0.13
C GLU A 45 -10.45 -5.18 1.40
N GLU A 46 -11.12 -5.76 2.40
CA GLU A 46 -10.47 -6.40 3.54
C GLU A 46 -10.05 -7.82 3.18
N THR A 47 -8.81 -8.17 3.51
CA THR A 47 -8.22 -9.46 3.17
C THR A 47 -7.21 -9.90 4.21
N THR A 48 -6.50 -10.99 3.93
CA THR A 48 -5.46 -11.53 4.79
C THR A 48 -4.19 -11.76 3.98
N TRP A 49 -3.05 -11.39 4.56
CA TRP A 49 -1.73 -11.60 4.01
C TRP A 49 -1.02 -12.72 4.75
N GLU A 50 -0.58 -13.74 4.03
CA GLU A 50 0.31 -14.76 4.58
C GLU A 50 1.74 -14.20 4.58
N SER A 51 2.33 -14.09 5.77
CA SER A 51 3.69 -13.59 5.94
C SER A 51 4.75 -14.63 5.60
N GLU A 52 6.03 -14.24 5.58
CA GLU A 52 7.15 -15.18 5.28
C GLU A 52 7.18 -16.37 6.23
N TYR A 53 6.81 -16.12 7.49
CA TYR A 53 6.80 -17.13 8.53
C TYR A 53 5.42 -17.78 8.72
N GLY A 54 4.48 -17.56 7.80
CA GLY A 54 3.16 -18.21 7.76
C GLY A 54 2.14 -17.61 8.73
N ALA A 55 2.28 -16.35 9.13
CA ALA A 55 1.25 -15.66 9.92
C ALA A 55 0.18 -15.11 8.98
N MET A 56 -1.08 -15.23 9.39
CA MET A 56 -2.22 -14.68 8.67
C MET A 56 -2.54 -13.30 9.22
N LEU A 57 -2.00 -12.28 8.57
CA LEU A 57 -2.05 -10.88 9.00
C LEU A 57 -3.22 -10.14 8.36
N PRO A 58 -3.96 -9.28 9.08
CA PRO A 58 -4.98 -8.42 8.49
C PRO A 58 -4.38 -7.53 7.41
N ALA A 59 -5.08 -7.38 6.29
CA ALA A 59 -4.66 -6.48 5.22
C ALA A 59 -5.87 -5.79 4.57
N ARG A 60 -5.61 -4.64 3.96
CA ARG A 60 -6.58 -3.92 3.12
C ARG A 60 -5.98 -3.60 1.77
N ILE A 61 -6.76 -3.78 0.71
CA ILE A 61 -6.40 -3.43 -0.66
C ILE A 61 -7.28 -2.27 -1.13
N PHE A 62 -6.65 -1.18 -1.53
CA PHE A 62 -7.26 -0.02 -2.17
C PHE A 62 -6.95 -0.09 -3.65
N SER A 63 -7.94 -0.31 -4.51
CA SER A 63 -7.72 -0.53 -5.94
C SER A 63 -8.54 0.42 -6.80
N SER A 64 -7.98 0.82 -7.94
CA SER A 64 -8.69 1.60 -8.95
C SER A 64 -8.10 1.33 -10.34
N GLU A 65 -8.91 1.61 -11.35
CA GLU A 65 -8.52 1.39 -12.75
C GLU A 65 -8.81 2.64 -13.58
N SER A 66 -8.05 2.79 -14.66
CA SER A 66 -8.33 3.75 -15.73
C SER A 66 -7.93 3.17 -17.08
N ASP A 67 -8.17 3.91 -18.14
CA ASP A 67 -7.61 3.63 -19.47
C ASP A 67 -6.08 3.56 -19.49
N ARG A 68 -5.41 4.08 -18.46
CA ARG A 68 -3.94 4.10 -18.34
C ARG A 68 -3.35 2.95 -17.54
N GLY A 69 -4.18 2.12 -16.91
CA GLY A 69 -3.70 0.98 -16.13
C GLY A 69 -4.52 0.67 -14.89
N GLN A 70 -3.96 -0.26 -14.10
CA GLN A 70 -4.47 -0.71 -12.81
C GLN A 70 -3.55 -0.20 -11.71
N TYR A 71 -4.13 0.21 -10.59
CA TYR A 71 -3.43 0.86 -9.49
C TYR A 71 -3.93 0.30 -8.17
N SER A 72 -3.01 -0.06 -7.28
CA SER A 72 -3.37 -0.55 -5.94
C SER A 72 -2.40 -0.13 -4.85
N MET A 73 -2.94 0.06 -3.65
CA MET A 73 -2.21 0.10 -2.40
C MET A 73 -2.68 -1.08 -1.54
N THR A 74 -1.78 -1.96 -1.16
CA THR A 74 -2.02 -2.99 -0.14
C THR A 74 -1.36 -2.56 1.15
N VAL A 75 -2.12 -2.53 2.23
CA VAL A 75 -1.63 -2.26 3.59
C VAL A 75 -1.76 -3.53 4.41
N VAL A 76 -0.64 -4.09 4.85
CA VAL A 76 -0.59 -5.25 5.74
C VAL A 76 -0.26 -4.78 7.14
N ASP A 77 -1.08 -5.15 8.12
CA ASP A 77 -0.95 -4.68 9.50
C ASP A 77 -0.16 -5.68 10.36
N TYR A 78 1.10 -5.34 10.65
CA TYR A 78 1.98 -6.11 11.55
C TYR A 78 1.94 -5.59 12.99
N ARG A 79 1.09 -4.61 13.35
CA ARG A 79 1.06 -4.06 14.72
C ARG A 79 0.69 -5.11 15.77
N ASP A 80 -0.10 -6.10 15.38
CA ASP A 80 -0.51 -7.24 16.21
C ASP A 80 0.35 -8.51 15.97
N ALA A 81 1.46 -8.41 15.25
CA ALA A 81 2.25 -9.57 14.83
C ALA A 81 2.67 -10.45 16.00
N GLU A 82 3.07 -9.89 17.14
CA GLU A 82 3.44 -10.69 18.32
C GLU A 82 2.30 -11.62 18.76
N ARG A 83 1.09 -11.09 18.89
CA ARG A 83 -0.09 -11.85 19.29
C ARG A 83 -0.44 -12.90 18.25
N ILE A 84 -0.50 -12.52 16.97
CA ILE A 84 -0.89 -13.42 15.87
C ILE A 84 0.09 -14.58 15.75
N HIS A 85 1.39 -14.33 15.84
CA HIS A 85 2.40 -15.38 15.82
C HIS A 85 2.34 -16.28 17.05
N ALA A 86 2.13 -15.71 18.24
CA ALA A 86 1.99 -16.49 19.47
C ALA A 86 0.75 -17.40 19.42
N GLU A 87 -0.38 -16.92 18.90
CA GLU A 87 -1.60 -17.71 18.69
C GLU A 87 -1.37 -18.86 17.70
N ARG A 88 -0.66 -18.60 16.58
CA ARG A 88 -0.33 -19.64 15.59
C ARG A 88 0.49 -20.79 16.18
N LEU A 89 1.33 -20.53 17.19
CA LEU A 89 2.10 -21.59 17.85
C LEU A 89 1.23 -22.61 18.59
N ALA A 90 -0.04 -22.30 18.89
CA ALA A 90 -0.96 -23.27 19.49
C ALA A 90 -1.20 -24.49 18.59
N ASP A 91 -1.02 -24.33 17.28
CA ASP A 91 -1.21 -25.38 16.27
C ASP A 91 0.10 -26.07 15.86
N ILE A 92 1.23 -25.74 16.50
CA ILE A 92 2.57 -26.23 16.14
C ILE A 92 3.16 -27.04 17.31
N GLU A 93 3.72 -28.21 17.02
CA GLU A 93 4.53 -28.93 18.00
C GLU A 93 5.80 -28.13 18.30
N CYS A 94 6.01 -27.81 19.58
CA CYS A 94 7.18 -27.08 20.06
C CYS A 94 8.11 -28.01 20.84
N PRO A 95 9.11 -28.65 20.18
CA PRO A 95 10.15 -29.39 20.86
C PRO A 95 10.84 -28.55 21.94
N GLU A 96 11.36 -29.21 22.97
CA GLU A 96 12.16 -28.55 23.99
C GLU A 96 13.35 -27.82 23.35
N GLY A 97 13.50 -26.52 23.67
CA GLY A 97 14.57 -25.69 23.11
C GLY A 97 14.30 -25.15 21.71
N ALA A 98 13.13 -25.39 21.11
CA ALA A 98 12.77 -24.83 19.81
C ALA A 98 12.69 -23.30 19.88
N GLU A 99 13.65 -22.64 19.24
CA GLU A 99 13.79 -21.18 19.29
C GLU A 99 12.61 -20.45 18.65
N THR A 100 11.95 -21.06 17.66
CA THR A 100 10.67 -20.57 17.10
C THR A 100 9.59 -20.39 18.16
N CYS A 101 9.55 -21.24 19.19
CA CYS A 101 8.51 -21.20 20.23
C CYS A 101 8.94 -20.40 21.46
N LEU A 102 10.22 -20.43 21.81
CA LEU A 102 10.76 -19.66 22.93
C LEU A 102 10.91 -18.18 22.57
N GLY A 103 11.30 -17.92 21.32
CA GLY A 103 11.76 -16.62 20.86
C GLY A 103 13.07 -16.18 21.51
N SER A 104 13.60 -15.08 21.01
CA SER A 104 14.71 -14.34 21.62
C SER A 104 14.44 -12.83 21.56
N LEU A 105 15.32 -12.03 22.16
CA LEU A 105 15.23 -10.56 22.07
C LEU A 105 15.26 -10.05 20.61
N THR A 106 15.91 -10.79 19.70
CA THR A 106 16.05 -10.39 18.29
C THR A 106 14.98 -10.98 17.39
N THR A 107 14.43 -12.14 17.75
CA THR A 107 13.50 -12.91 16.91
C THR A 107 12.04 -12.80 17.34
N GLY A 108 11.77 -12.65 18.64
CA GLY A 108 10.43 -12.72 19.20
C GLY A 108 9.81 -14.11 19.12
N VAL A 109 8.75 -14.34 19.90
CA VAL A 109 7.99 -15.60 19.86
C VAL A 109 7.38 -15.81 18.47
N GLY A 110 7.44 -17.03 17.96
CA GLY A 110 6.93 -17.37 16.63
C GLY A 110 7.61 -16.64 15.48
N TYR A 111 8.78 -16.01 15.70
CA TYR A 111 9.51 -15.17 14.73
C TYR A 111 8.88 -13.82 14.37
N TRP A 112 7.95 -13.30 15.18
CA TRP A 112 7.22 -12.08 14.83
C TRP A 112 8.12 -10.86 14.53
N ARG A 113 9.28 -10.72 15.22
CA ARG A 113 10.16 -9.55 15.05
C ARG A 113 10.89 -9.59 13.71
N VAL A 114 11.42 -10.75 13.35
CA VAL A 114 12.14 -10.92 12.07
C VAL A 114 11.19 -10.94 10.90
N ASP A 115 9.97 -11.48 11.06
CA ASP A 115 8.94 -11.42 10.02
C ASP A 115 8.53 -9.97 9.71
N THR A 116 8.25 -9.18 10.76
CA THR A 116 7.93 -7.76 10.58
C THR A 116 9.08 -7.00 9.91
N GLN A 117 10.32 -7.19 10.38
CA GLN A 117 11.53 -6.55 9.81
C GLN A 117 11.78 -6.97 8.35
N GLY A 118 11.58 -8.26 8.05
CA GLY A 118 11.79 -8.86 6.73
C GLY A 118 10.64 -8.62 5.74
N SER A 119 9.52 -8.08 6.19
CA SER A 119 8.28 -7.96 5.41
C SER A 119 8.44 -7.26 4.05
N MET A 120 9.27 -6.21 3.94
CA MET A 120 9.57 -5.58 2.65
C MET A 120 10.34 -6.51 1.70
N VAL A 121 11.30 -7.28 2.24
CA VAL A 121 12.10 -8.22 1.46
C VAL A 121 11.24 -9.38 0.99
N TYR A 122 10.40 -9.92 1.87
CA TYR A 122 9.44 -10.96 1.52
C TYR A 122 8.43 -10.48 0.46
N GLY A 123 7.87 -9.28 0.64
CA GLY A 123 6.99 -8.67 -0.35
C GLY A 123 7.67 -8.52 -1.71
N ALA A 124 8.92 -8.04 -1.74
CA ALA A 124 9.70 -7.93 -2.98
C ALA A 124 9.99 -9.32 -3.60
N TRP A 125 10.28 -10.33 -2.77
CA TRP A 125 10.48 -11.71 -3.22
C TRP A 125 9.26 -12.25 -3.98
N GLN A 126 8.02 -11.94 -3.54
CA GLN A 126 6.80 -12.34 -4.25
C GLN A 126 6.76 -11.80 -5.70
N TYR A 127 7.26 -10.58 -5.95
CA TYR A 127 7.37 -10.03 -7.31
C TYR A 127 8.46 -10.72 -8.11
N LEU A 128 9.59 -11.09 -7.49
CA LEU A 128 10.67 -11.82 -8.13
C LEU A 128 10.27 -13.24 -8.55
N GLN A 129 9.17 -13.79 -8.00
CA GLN A 129 8.60 -15.07 -8.42
C GLN A 129 7.66 -14.98 -9.63
N ARG A 130 7.27 -13.76 -10.05
CA ARG A 130 6.35 -13.59 -11.19
C ARG A 130 7.06 -13.94 -12.50
N ASP A 131 6.29 -14.44 -13.47
CA ASP A 131 6.76 -14.63 -14.84
C ASP A 131 6.87 -13.29 -15.56
N ALA A 132 7.88 -12.49 -15.19
CA ALA A 132 8.14 -11.16 -15.72
C ALA A 132 9.64 -10.83 -15.67
N GLU A 133 10.12 -10.00 -16.58
CA GLU A 133 11.51 -9.54 -16.59
C GLU A 133 11.70 -8.42 -15.55
N VAL A 134 12.61 -8.62 -14.60
CA VAL A 134 13.02 -7.57 -13.66
C VAL A 134 13.92 -6.57 -14.38
N THR A 135 13.39 -5.39 -14.66
CA THR A 135 14.12 -4.32 -15.36
C THR A 135 14.82 -3.36 -14.41
N HIS A 136 14.36 -3.26 -13.17
CA HIS A 136 15.01 -2.48 -12.13
C HIS A 136 14.63 -3.02 -10.74
N PHE A 137 15.60 -3.05 -9.83
CA PHE A 137 15.36 -3.32 -8.41
C PHE A 137 16.33 -2.46 -7.58
N MET A 138 15.80 -1.63 -6.69
CA MET A 138 16.61 -0.69 -5.93
C MET A 138 16.06 -0.43 -4.52
N TRP A 139 16.95 0.03 -3.66
CA TRP A 139 16.58 0.76 -2.45
C TRP A 139 15.91 2.09 -2.84
N ASN A 140 14.86 2.46 -2.11
CA ASN A 140 14.08 3.66 -2.35
C ASN A 140 13.67 4.32 -1.02
N PHE A 141 13.08 5.50 -1.10
CA PHE A 141 12.45 6.15 0.06
C PHE A 141 11.38 7.14 -0.40
N THR A 142 10.37 7.38 0.45
CA THR A 142 9.44 8.52 0.29
C THR A 142 9.14 9.13 1.66
N ASN A 143 9.03 10.46 1.75
CA ASN A 143 8.93 11.17 3.03
C ASN A 143 10.03 10.81 4.05
N LEU A 144 11.17 10.33 3.54
CA LEU A 144 12.28 9.70 4.27
C LEU A 144 11.95 8.38 4.99
N VAL A 145 10.81 7.75 4.73
CA VAL A 145 10.58 6.34 5.08
C VAL A 145 11.31 5.46 4.08
N GLU A 146 12.17 4.58 4.58
CA GLU A 146 12.88 3.59 3.76
C GLU A 146 11.91 2.64 3.05
N GLY A 147 12.29 2.25 1.83
CA GLY A 147 11.57 1.23 1.08
C GLY A 147 12.41 0.55 -0.01
N LEU A 148 11.74 -0.29 -0.76
CA LEU A 148 12.26 -0.95 -1.96
C LEU A 148 11.41 -0.54 -3.17
N GLN A 149 12.00 -0.53 -4.35
CA GLN A 149 11.26 -0.39 -5.61
C GLN A 149 11.68 -1.47 -6.59
N ILE A 150 10.70 -2.07 -7.26
CA ILE A 150 10.87 -3.04 -8.34
C ILE A 150 10.10 -2.61 -9.58
N GLN A 151 10.70 -2.80 -10.75
CA GLN A 151 10.07 -2.57 -12.05
C GLN A 151 10.16 -3.84 -12.88
N LEU A 152 9.02 -4.24 -13.43
CA LEU A 152 8.85 -5.44 -14.23
C LEU A 152 8.36 -5.09 -15.64
N THR A 153 8.82 -5.86 -16.62
CA THR A 153 8.16 -5.99 -17.93
C THR A 153 7.47 -7.35 -17.97
N ASN A 154 6.15 -7.36 -18.09
CA ASN A 154 5.34 -8.58 -18.09
C ASN A 154 5.34 -9.24 -19.48
N PRO A 155 4.87 -10.50 -19.62
CA PRO A 155 4.87 -11.22 -20.89
C PRO A 155 4.08 -10.52 -21.99
N ASP A 156 3.00 -9.82 -21.63
CA ASP A 156 2.17 -9.01 -22.53
C ASP A 156 2.75 -7.62 -22.84
N GLN A 157 4.01 -7.37 -22.47
CA GLN A 157 4.74 -6.10 -22.62
C GLN A 157 4.18 -4.94 -21.78
N SER A 158 3.18 -5.18 -20.93
CA SER A 158 2.79 -4.21 -19.90
C SER A 158 3.93 -4.02 -18.88
N ARG A 159 3.95 -2.86 -18.22
CA ARG A 159 4.96 -2.53 -17.22
C ARG A 159 4.33 -2.42 -15.85
N THR A 160 4.82 -3.23 -14.91
CA THR A 160 4.45 -3.14 -13.49
C THR A 160 5.54 -2.43 -12.71
N PHE A 161 5.14 -1.45 -11.92
CA PHE A 161 6.01 -0.79 -10.96
C PHE A 161 5.44 -1.10 -9.57
N ALA A 162 6.26 -1.69 -8.70
CA ALA A 162 5.89 -1.88 -7.30
C ALA A 162 6.90 -1.20 -6.36
N SER A 163 6.41 -0.62 -5.26
CA SER A 163 7.23 -0.04 -4.20
C SER A 163 6.72 -0.52 -2.85
N LEU A 164 7.63 -0.85 -1.95
CA LEU A 164 7.33 -1.43 -0.65
C LEU A 164 7.93 -0.56 0.45
N TYR A 165 7.15 -0.20 1.44
CA TYR A 165 7.58 0.63 2.58
C TYR A 165 7.08 0.01 3.88
N LEU A 166 7.88 0.09 4.94
CA LEU A 166 7.49 -0.36 6.27
C LEU A 166 7.47 0.85 7.20
N HIS A 167 6.30 1.18 7.72
CA HIS A 167 6.09 2.35 8.58
C HIS A 167 5.13 2.04 9.72
N PHE A 168 5.59 2.24 10.97
CA PHE A 168 4.87 1.89 12.19
C PHE A 168 4.27 0.47 12.15
N ASN A 169 5.10 -0.50 11.76
CA ASN A 169 4.70 -1.91 11.59
C ASN A 169 3.49 -2.11 10.66
N ARG A 170 3.36 -1.28 9.63
CA ARG A 170 2.49 -1.56 8.49
C ARG A 170 3.34 -1.65 7.23
N LEU A 171 3.18 -2.73 6.48
CA LEU A 171 3.79 -2.89 5.17
C LEU A 171 2.84 -2.30 4.13
N TYR A 172 3.31 -1.29 3.40
CA TYR A 172 2.61 -0.65 2.29
C TYR A 172 3.21 -1.15 0.99
N ILE A 173 2.40 -1.77 0.14
CA ILE A 173 2.78 -2.24 -1.19
C ILE A 173 2.00 -1.44 -2.21
N ILE A 174 2.68 -0.59 -2.95
CA ILE A 174 2.10 0.22 -4.01
C ILE A 174 2.41 -0.45 -5.33
N GLU A 175 1.38 -0.83 -6.08
CA GLU A 175 1.52 -1.46 -7.40
C GLU A 175 0.76 -0.66 -8.46
N ALA A 176 1.42 -0.40 -9.59
CA ALA A 176 0.77 0.10 -10.79
C ALA A 176 1.22 -0.67 -12.02
N THR A 177 0.26 -1.14 -12.82
CA THR A 177 0.52 -1.81 -14.09
C THR A 177 -0.10 -1.01 -15.22
N ALA A 178 0.72 -0.60 -16.18
CA ALA A 178 0.25 0.10 -17.38
C ALA A 178 0.53 -0.71 -18.64
N PRO A 179 -0.36 -0.67 -19.65
CA PRO A 179 -0.13 -1.32 -20.95
C PRO A 179 1.16 -0.85 -21.63
N GLU A 180 1.61 -1.63 -22.61
CA GLU A 180 2.76 -1.27 -23.44
C GLU A 180 2.62 0.15 -24.01
N GLY A 181 3.70 0.94 -23.95
CA GLY A 181 3.73 2.31 -24.46
C GLY A 181 2.99 3.35 -23.61
N VAL A 182 2.20 2.95 -22.62
CA VAL A 182 1.51 3.86 -21.70
C VAL A 182 2.44 4.29 -20.57
N ARG A 183 2.70 5.59 -20.47
CA ARG A 183 3.37 6.18 -19.29
C ARG A 183 2.34 6.36 -18.18
N GLY A 184 2.74 6.20 -16.92
CA GLY A 184 1.80 6.31 -15.81
C GLY A 184 2.23 5.65 -14.50
N PRO A 185 2.83 4.43 -14.52
CA PRO A 185 3.07 3.67 -13.28
C PRO A 185 3.88 4.42 -12.23
N GLY A 186 4.90 5.16 -12.67
CA GLY A 186 5.77 5.92 -11.77
C GLY A 186 5.10 7.11 -11.07
N PHE A 187 4.06 7.72 -11.65
CA PHE A 187 3.36 8.85 -11.01
C PHE A 187 2.57 8.40 -9.80
N PHE A 188 1.94 7.23 -9.88
CA PHE A 188 1.17 6.65 -8.78
C PHE A 188 2.06 6.45 -7.55
N GLN A 189 3.22 5.79 -7.73
CA GLN A 189 4.17 5.53 -6.65
C GLN A 189 4.74 6.80 -6.00
N GLN A 190 4.99 7.84 -6.79
CA GLN A 190 5.54 9.10 -6.30
C GLN A 190 4.55 9.94 -5.50
N SER A 191 3.25 9.60 -5.52
CA SER A 191 2.21 10.34 -4.82
C SER A 191 1.99 9.90 -3.37
N LEU A 192 2.68 8.85 -2.91
CA LEU A 192 2.55 8.38 -1.53
C LEU A 192 3.06 9.43 -0.55
N GLY A 193 2.26 9.71 0.47
CA GLY A 193 2.76 10.20 1.74
C GLY A 193 2.14 9.48 2.93
N PHE A 194 2.78 9.63 4.08
CA PHE A 194 2.35 9.00 5.34
C PHE A 194 1.59 10.00 6.19
N LEU A 195 0.61 9.52 6.95
CA LEU A 195 -0.19 10.32 7.88
C LEU A 195 0.14 9.94 9.33
N ASP A 196 0.17 10.93 10.22
CA ASP A 196 0.21 10.70 11.66
C ASP A 196 -1.16 10.34 12.24
N GLU A 197 -1.21 10.09 13.54
CA GLU A 197 -2.43 9.77 14.28
C GLU A 197 -3.47 10.89 14.23
N GLU A 198 -3.05 12.14 13.95
CA GLU A 198 -3.94 13.28 13.75
C GLU A 198 -4.33 13.49 12.27
N GLY A 199 -3.90 12.59 11.37
CA GLY A 199 -4.19 12.66 9.94
C GLY A 199 -3.38 13.71 9.18
N ARG A 200 -2.25 14.17 9.73
CA ARG A 200 -1.37 15.15 9.09
C ARG A 200 -0.27 14.45 8.31
N ASN A 201 0.10 15.04 7.17
CA ASN A 201 1.21 14.55 6.35
C ASN A 201 2.53 14.57 7.15
N LEU A 202 3.20 13.43 7.18
CA LEU A 202 4.46 13.20 7.87
C LEU A 202 5.63 13.32 6.91
N ARG A 203 6.67 14.03 7.34
CA ARG A 203 8.00 13.92 6.77
C ARG A 203 9.05 13.98 7.87
N TYR A 204 9.91 12.97 7.91
CA TYR A 204 11.00 12.91 8.89
C TYR A 204 12.14 13.87 8.54
N GLU A 205 13.03 14.15 9.49
CA GLU A 205 14.30 14.86 9.24
C GLU A 205 15.39 13.94 8.68
N TYR A 206 15.38 12.67 9.09
CA TYR A 206 16.32 11.63 8.69
C TYR A 206 15.59 10.42 8.13
N TYR A 207 16.33 9.49 7.51
CA TYR A 207 15.74 8.23 7.07
C TYR A 207 15.15 7.47 8.26
N TYR A 208 13.85 7.21 8.18
CA TYR A 208 13.12 6.37 9.09
C TYR A 208 13.31 4.92 8.66
N HIS A 209 13.82 4.12 9.59
CA HIS A 209 13.94 2.68 9.49
C HIS A 209 13.02 2.06 10.54
N ASN A 210 12.07 1.25 10.11
CA ASN A 210 11.16 0.59 11.04
C ASN A 210 11.95 -0.40 11.91
N SER A 211 11.77 -0.33 13.23
CA SER A 211 12.30 -1.34 14.16
C SER A 211 11.17 -1.88 15.00
N THR A 212 11.18 -3.19 15.23
CA THR A 212 10.26 -3.86 16.16
C THR A 212 10.68 -3.68 17.61
N ILE A 213 11.89 -3.16 17.88
CA ILE A 213 12.26 -2.68 19.21
C ILE A 213 11.43 -1.42 19.47
N GLU A 214 10.82 -1.31 20.66
CA GLU A 214 10.16 -0.08 21.09
C GLU A 214 11.18 1.07 20.98
N TRP A 215 11.07 1.84 19.90
CA TRP A 215 11.69 3.15 19.85
C TRP A 215 10.95 3.98 20.90
N THR A 216 11.61 4.24 22.04
CA THR A 216 11.04 5.14 23.05
C THR A 216 10.86 6.55 22.50
N ASP A 217 11.51 6.90 21.38
CA ASP A 217 11.25 8.10 20.58
C ASP A 217 11.50 7.82 19.07
N PRO A 218 10.52 8.06 18.17
CA PRO A 218 10.77 8.02 16.72
C PRO A 218 11.71 9.18 16.31
N PRO A 219 12.38 9.09 15.13
CA PRO A 219 13.22 10.17 14.63
C PRO A 219 12.49 11.52 14.58
N PRO A 220 13.19 12.64 14.76
CA PRO A 220 12.61 13.98 14.66
C PRO A 220 11.82 14.19 13.36
N ARG A 221 10.71 14.93 13.45
CA ARG A 221 9.82 15.29 12.33
C ARG A 221 9.98 16.77 12.01
N VAL A 222 9.93 17.13 10.72
CA VAL A 222 9.82 18.54 10.31
C VAL A 222 8.36 18.98 10.54
N ARG A 223 8.15 20.07 11.28
CA ARG A 223 6.82 20.69 11.41
C ARG A 223 6.56 21.70 10.31
#